data_AF-A0A9Q3JR83-F1
#
_entry.id   AF-A0A9Q3JR83-F1
#
_cell.length_a   1.000
_cell.length_b   1.000
_cell.length_c   1.000
_cell.angle_alpha   90.00
_cell.angle_beta   90.00
_cell.angle_gamma   90.00
#
_symmetry.space_group_name_H-M   'P 1'
#
loop_
_entity.id
_entity.type
_entity.pdbx_description
1 polymer ?
#
loop_
_entity_poly.entity_id
_entity_poly.type
_entity_poly.pdbx_seq_one_letter_code
_entity_poly.pdbx_strand_id
1 'polypeptide(L)' 'MVWGALCGPIQSELILMPPGQRRAVDFIENVYELGLLPFMDELVKVGVAEDCEELTLMEDGAPIHTAIATQQ' A
#
# COMPACT_ATOMS: atom_id res chain seq x y z
N MET A 1 1.52 -13.57 -3.83
CA MET A 1 1.17 -13.08 -2.47
C MET A 1 -0.11 -12.28 -2.64
N VAL A 2 -1.00 -12.26 -1.64
CA VAL A 2 -2.19 -11.40 -1.69
C VAL A 2 -1.96 -10.25 -0.73
N TRP A 3 -2.26 -9.03 -1.17
CA TRP A 3 -2.20 -7.83 -0.35
C TRP A 3 -3.53 -7.09 -0.40
N GLY A 4 -3.88 -6.42 0.68
CA GLY A 4 -5.01 -5.50 0.77
C GLY A 4 -4.90 -4.63 2.02
N ALA A 5 -5.65 -3.55 2.03
CA ALA A 5 -5.73 -2.59 3.13
C ALA A 5 -7.18 -2.32 3.51
N LEU A 6 -7.36 -1.74 4.70
CA LEU A 6 -8.65 -1.29 5.19
C LEU A 6 -8.51 -0.03 6.03
N CYS A 7 -9.54 0.80 6.03
CA CYS A 7 -9.70 1.95 6.91
C CYS A 7 -11.13 1.95 7.44
N GLY A 8 -11.31 1.60 8.72
CA GLY A 8 -12.64 1.40 9.29
C GLY A 8 -13.44 0.35 8.50
N PRO A 9 -14.63 0.69 7.96
CA PRO A 9 -15.44 -0.24 7.16
C PRO A 9 -15.04 -0.32 5.68
N ILE A 10 -14.14 0.55 5.21
CA ILE A 10 -13.76 0.65 3.79
C ILE A 10 -12.56 -0.26 3.54
N GLN A 11 -12.60 -1.01 2.45
CA GLN A 11 -11.58 -2.00 2.08
C GLN A 11 -11.01 -1.64 0.71
N SER A 12 -9.71 -1.83 0.52
CA SER A 12 -9.08 -1.71 -0.79
C SER A 12 -9.45 -2.90 -1.69
N GLU A 13 -9.17 -2.77 -2.97
CA GLU A 13 -9.07 -3.94 -3.85
C GLU A 13 -7.93 -4.87 -3.38
N LEU A 14 -8.10 -6.17 -3.63
CA LEU A 14 -7.07 -7.17 -3.34
C LEU A 14 -6.08 -7.25 -4.50
N ILE A 15 -4.80 -7.05 -4.18
CA ILE A 15 -3.70 -7.18 -5.15
C ILE A 15 -3.11 -8.59 -5.10
N LEU A 16 -2.98 -9.20 -6.27
CA LEU A 16 -2.29 -10.47 -6.48
C LEU A 16 -0.87 -10.21 -6.98
N MET A 17 0.10 -10.22 -6.07
CA MET A 17 1.52 -10.12 -6.44
C MET A 17 2.02 -11.41 -7.10
N PRO A 18 2.66 -11.31 -8.28
CA PRO A 18 3.23 -12.44 -8.99
C PRO A 18 4.26 -13.25 -8.17
N PRO A 19 4.41 -14.56 -8.46
CA PRO A 19 5.47 -15.36 -7.86
C PRO A 19 6.87 -14.79 -8.14
N GLY A 20 7.77 -14.85 -7.15
CA GLY A 20 9.16 -14.41 -7.28
C GLY A 20 9.40 -12.90 -7.10
N GLN A 21 8.33 -12.10 -7.06
CA GLN A 21 8.40 -10.65 -6.85
C GLN A 21 8.26 -10.32 -5.36
N ARG A 22 9.38 -10.41 -4.62
CA ARG A 22 9.41 -10.19 -3.16
C ARG A 22 10.49 -9.21 -2.71
N ARG A 23 11.11 -8.48 -3.64
CA ARG A 23 12.07 -7.42 -3.30
C ARG A 23 11.29 -6.16 -2.93
N ALA A 24 11.93 -5.25 -2.20
CA ALA A 24 11.33 -3.98 -1.81
C ALA A 24 10.82 -3.18 -3.01
N VAL A 25 11.59 -3.13 -4.11
CA VAL A 25 11.15 -2.48 -5.36
C VAL A 25 9.89 -3.12 -5.94
N ASP A 26 9.81 -4.45 -5.93
CA ASP A 26 8.63 -5.14 -6.44
C ASP A 26 7.41 -4.85 -5.58
N PHE A 27 7.59 -4.68 -4.27
CA PHE A 27 6.51 -4.32 -3.34
C PHE A 27 6.04 -2.88 -3.54
N ILE A 28 6.97 -1.93 -3.74
CA ILE A 28 6.62 -0.55 -4.08
C ILE A 28 5.75 -0.53 -5.33
N GLU A 29 6.22 -1.14 -6.42
CA GLU A 29 5.53 -1.14 -7.71
C GLU A 29 4.18 -1.87 -7.64
N ASN A 30 4.15 -3.09 -7.07
CA ASN A 30 2.92 -3.89 -7.13
C ASN A 30 1.92 -3.56 -6.03
N VAL A 31 2.36 -3.10 -4.85
CA VAL A 31 1.50 -2.88 -3.69
C VAL A 31 1.25 -1.41 -3.45
N TYR A 32 2.31 -0.60 -3.32
CA TYR A 32 2.12 0.80 -2.96
C TYR A 32 1.56 1.61 -4.13
N GLU A 33 2.15 1.49 -5.31
CA GLU A 33 1.72 2.26 -6.48
C GLU A 33 0.37 1.80 -7.03
N LEU A 34 0.12 0.47 -7.10
CA LEU A 34 -1.12 -0.07 -7.67
C LEU A 34 -2.26 -0.23 -6.66
N GLY A 35 -1.97 -0.36 -5.37
CA GLY A 35 -2.96 -0.67 -4.33
C GLY A 35 -3.13 0.44 -3.31
N LEU A 36 -2.06 0.77 -2.58
CA LEU A 36 -2.14 1.67 -1.43
C LEU A 36 -2.47 3.11 -1.83
N LEU A 37 -1.73 3.70 -2.78
CA LEU A 37 -1.94 5.09 -3.19
C LEU A 37 -3.36 5.34 -3.75
N PRO A 38 -3.88 4.51 -4.68
CA PRO A 38 -5.26 4.66 -5.14
C PRO A 38 -6.30 4.53 -4.01
N PHE A 39 -6.05 3.65 -3.04
CA PHE A 39 -6.94 3.49 -1.89
C PHE A 39 -6.91 4.74 -0.99
N MET A 40 -5.74 5.34 -0.76
CA MET A 40 -5.63 6.60 -0.02
C MET A 40 -6.36 7.75 -0.73
N ASP A 41 -6.23 7.86 -2.06
CA ASP A 41 -6.96 8.83 -2.86
C ASP A 41 -8.48 8.62 -2.76
N GLU A 42 -8.95 7.37 -2.73
CA GLU A 42 -10.34 7.04 -2.51
C GLU A 42 -10.82 7.51 -1.14
N LEU A 43 -10.06 7.27 -0.07
CA LEU A 43 -10.40 7.69 1.29
C LEU A 43 -10.56 9.22 1.39
N VAL A 44 -9.67 9.97 0.75
CA VAL A 44 -9.79 11.44 0.66
C VAL A 44 -11.05 11.82 -0.11
N LYS A 45 -11.29 11.19 -1.27
CA LYS A 45 -12.47 11.46 -2.12
C LYS A 45 -13.79 11.19 -1.40
N VAL A 46 -13.86 10.17 -0.54
CA VAL A 46 -15.06 9.84 0.24
C VAL A 46 -15.15 10.60 1.57
N GLY A 47 -14.20 11.49 1.85
CA GLY A 47 -14.22 12.38 3.02
C GLY A 47 -13.83 11.71 4.34
N VAL A 48 -13.02 10.64 4.29
CA VAL A 48 -12.44 10.02 5.49
C VAL A 48 -11.31 10.88 6.06
N ALA A 49 -10.57 11.57 5.18
CA ALA A 49 -9.49 12.50 5.51
C ALA A 49 -9.55 13.71 4.58
N GLU A 50 -9.02 14.86 5.01
CA GLU A 50 -8.94 16.06 4.15
C GLU A 50 -7.86 15.90 3.07
N ASP A 51 -6.76 15.22 3.40
CA ASP A 51 -5.70 14.84 2.49
C ASP A 51 -5.04 13.52 2.93
N CYS A 52 -4.07 13.05 2.13
CA CYS A 52 -3.34 11.82 2.40
C CYS A 52 -2.35 11.93 3.58
N GLU A 53 -1.96 13.13 4.00
CA GLU A 53 -1.00 13.35 5.11
C GLU A 53 -1.65 13.10 6.49
N GLU A 54 -2.98 13.22 6.57
CA GLU A 54 -3.74 12.86 7.77
C GLU A 54 -3.86 11.35 7.99
N LEU A 55 -3.58 10.54 6.96
CA LEU A 55 -3.67 9.09 7.05
C LEU A 55 -2.41 8.48 7.68
N THR A 56 -2.60 7.54 8.60
CA THR A 56 -1.50 6.77 9.20
C THR A 56 -1.44 5.37 8.60
N LEU A 57 -0.30 5.01 8.00
CA LEU A 57 -0.03 3.66 7.52
C LEU A 57 0.37 2.74 8.68
N MET A 58 -0.33 1.62 8.82
CA MET A 58 -0.04 0.59 9.81
C MET A 58 0.32 -0.73 9.11
N GLU A 59 1.58 -1.13 9.19
CA GLU A 59 2.11 -2.37 8.63
C GLU A 59 2.88 -3.16 9.70
N ASP A 60 3.24 -4.41 9.40
CA ASP A 60 4.06 -5.22 10.30
C ASP A 60 5.56 -4.85 10.19
N GLY A 61 6.39 -5.50 11.01
CA GLY A 61 7.84 -5.30 11.01
C GLY A 61 8.60 -6.10 9.97
N ALA A 62 7.97 -6.58 8.88
CA ALA A 62 8.67 -7.36 7.88
C ALA A 62 9.80 -6.53 7.24
N PRO A 63 10.98 -7.14 6.94
CA PRO A 63 12.14 -6.39 6.44
C PRO A 63 11.88 -5.55 5.20
N ILE A 64 10.87 -5.90 4.40
CA ILE A 64 10.49 -5.20 3.17
C ILE A 64 9.94 -3.80 3.43
N HIS A 65 9.26 -3.58 4.57
CA HIS A 65 8.64 -2.31 4.94
C HIS A 65 9.66 -1.26 5.42
N THR A 66 10.84 -1.72 5.86
CA THR A 66 11.92 -0.84 6.35
C THR A 66 13.11 -0.78 5.38
N ALA A 67 13.03 -1.47 4.24
CA ALA A 67 14.11 -1.55 3.29
C ALA A 67 14.26 -0.23 2.51
N ILE A 68 15.50 0.24 2.34
CA ILE A 68 15.80 1.36 1.46
C ILE A 68 15.91 0.80 0.03
N ALA A 69 14.96 1.18 -0.83
CA ALA A 69 15.03 0.87 -2.25
C ALA A 69 15.86 1.94 -2.99
N THR A 70 16.91 1.50 -3.67
CA THR A 70 17.67 2.33 -4.61
C THR A 70 17.29 1.92 -6.03
N GLN A 71 16.88 2.86 -6.87
CA GLN A 71 16.74 2.60 -8.30
C GLN A 71 18.14 2.29 -8.87
N GLN A 72 18.33 1.09 -9.42
CA GLN A 72 19.55 0.70 -10.15
C GLN A 72 19.42 1.08 -11.62
#